data_AF-A0A6I0FDV2-F1
#
_entry.id   AF-A0A6I0FDV2-F1
#
_cell.length_a   1.000
_cell.length_b   1.000
_cell.length_c   1.000
_cell.angle_alpha   90.00
_cell.angle_beta   90.00
_cell.angle_gamma   90.00
#
_symmetry.space_group_name_H-M   'P 1'
#
loop_
_entity.id
_entity.type
_entity.pdbx_description
1 polymer ?
#
loop_
_entity_poly.entity_id
_entity_poly.type
_entity_poly.pdbx_seq_one_letter_code
_entity_poly.pdbx_strand_id
1 'polypeptide(L)'
;MILRIKQKRLLIVILSILILSLIFVNVIGKKRVKYVVSPKSESESIEENQQNTQLNNNGMIKILVHVDGAVEKPGVYEFTGVARVIDAINKAGGLKEEADTSKINLALKIKDEDFIYVPKLGEEVAISNNNQSLVSNKLNNYDKININTANLSELASLNGIGEALAQRIIDYRNIHGPFSNIDDIKRVKGIGDKKFEAIKNDIIF
;
A
#
# COMPACT_ATOMS: atom_id res chain seq x y z
N MET A 1 68.18 -8.63 18.55
CA MET A 1 67.95 -7.43 17.72
C MET A 1 66.80 -7.62 16.71
N ILE A 2 66.78 -8.72 15.96
CA ILE A 2 65.81 -8.99 14.87
C ILE A 2 64.34 -9.09 15.34
N LEU A 3 64.06 -9.70 16.49
CA LEU A 3 62.68 -9.82 17.01
C LEU A 3 62.02 -8.46 17.32
N ARG A 4 62.78 -7.52 17.89
CA ARG A 4 62.27 -6.18 18.22
C ARG A 4 61.93 -5.37 16.96
N ILE A 5 62.59 -5.63 15.84
CA ILE A 5 62.33 -4.98 14.55
C ILE A 5 61.03 -5.52 13.93
N LYS A 6 60.80 -6.84 14.00
CA LYS A 6 59.56 -7.47 13.50
C LYS A 6 58.32 -6.99 14.27
N GLN A 7 58.40 -6.88 15.60
CA GLN A 7 57.30 -6.38 16.43
C GLN A 7 56.95 -4.91 16.11
N LYS A 8 57.96 -4.05 15.90
CA LYS A 8 57.72 -2.65 15.50
C LYS A 8 57.03 -2.54 14.14
N ARG A 9 57.40 -3.38 13.16
CA ARG A 9 56.74 -3.41 11.84
C ARG A 9 55.28 -3.88 11.93
N LEU A 10 55.01 -4.90 12.74
CA LEU A 10 53.65 -5.39 12.95
C LEU A 10 52.75 -4.31 13.59
N LEU A 11 53.28 -3.56 14.55
CA LEU A 11 52.54 -2.49 15.24
C LEU A 11 52.19 -1.33 14.28
N ILE A 12 53.11 -0.98 13.38
CA ILE A 12 52.86 0.06 12.35
C ILE A 12 51.74 -0.36 11.39
N VAL A 13 51.69 -1.64 10.98
CA VAL A 13 50.63 -2.14 10.09
C VAL A 13 49.27 -2.09 10.78
N ILE A 14 49.17 -2.54 12.04
CA ILE A 14 47.91 -2.49 12.80
C ILE A 14 47.44 -1.04 12.97
N LEU A 15 48.34 -0.12 13.30
CA LEU A 15 48.02 1.30 13.44
C LEU A 15 47.53 1.91 12.11
N SER A 16 48.14 1.53 10.98
CA SER A 16 47.71 1.99 9.66
C SER A 16 46.30 1.51 9.28
N ILE A 17 45.95 0.27 9.63
CA ILE A 17 44.61 -0.31 9.40
C ILE A 17 43.57 0.38 10.29
N LEU A 18 43.92 0.66 11.55
CA LEU A 18 43.04 1.34 12.49
C LEU A 18 42.77 2.79 12.05
N ILE A 19 43.80 3.49 11.55
CA ILE A 19 43.66 4.83 10.95
C ILE A 19 42.79 4.79 9.69
N LEU A 20 43.00 3.83 8.78
CA LEU A 20 42.16 3.67 7.59
C LEU A 20 40.70 3.39 7.94
N SER A 21 40.45 2.52 8.93
CA SER A 21 39.11 2.22 9.43
C SER A 21 38.42 3.46 10.02
N LEU A 22 39.17 4.31 10.74
CA LEU A 22 38.65 5.53 11.34
C LEU A 22 38.34 6.61 10.30
N ILE A 23 39.16 6.68 9.23
CA ILE A 23 38.87 7.49 8.05
C ILE A 23 37.63 6.96 7.32
N PHE A 24 37.54 5.65 7.10
CA PHE A 24 36.41 5.02 6.40
C PHE A 24 35.07 5.26 7.11
N VAL A 25 35.03 5.12 8.44
CA VAL A 25 33.84 5.43 9.25
C VAL A 25 33.44 6.91 9.14
N ASN A 26 34.42 7.83 9.05
CA ASN A 26 34.13 9.26 8.87
C ASN A 26 33.71 9.63 7.43
N VAL A 27 34.16 8.88 6.42
CA VAL A 27 33.82 9.14 5.00
C VAL A 27 32.39 8.70 4.67
N ILE A 28 31.90 7.63 5.27
CA ILE A 28 30.53 7.11 5.01
C ILE A 28 29.44 7.84 5.82
N GLY A 29 29.83 8.70 6.77
CA GLY A 29 28.94 9.25 7.77
C GLY A 29 28.47 10.71 7.60
N LYS A 30 28.42 11.33 6.41
CA LYS A 30 27.79 12.66 6.24
C LYS A 30 27.18 12.90 4.85
N LYS A 31 25.94 12.47 4.61
CA LYS A 31 25.04 13.15 3.66
C LYS A 31 24.17 14.14 4.44
N ARG A 32 24.64 15.38 4.60
CA ARG A 32 23.76 16.50 4.96
C ARG A 32 23.20 17.07 3.67
N VAL A 33 21.92 16.81 3.42
CA VAL A 33 21.16 17.53 2.40
C VAL A 33 21.13 19.01 2.82
N LYS A 34 21.77 19.85 2.01
CA LYS A 34 21.80 21.30 2.19
C LYS A 34 20.61 21.85 1.40
N TYR A 35 19.53 22.20 2.08
CA TYR A 35 18.39 22.88 1.45
C TYR A 35 18.79 24.32 1.15
N VAL A 36 18.83 24.67 -0.14
CA VAL A 36 18.87 26.06 -0.60
C VAL A 36 17.42 26.51 -0.72
N VAL A 37 16.99 27.38 0.18
CA VAL A 37 15.73 28.13 0.03
C VAL A 37 16.01 29.28 -0.94
N SER A 38 15.52 29.17 -2.17
CA SER A 38 15.30 30.33 -3.04
C SER A 38 13.87 30.82 -2.81
N PRO A 39 13.64 32.12 -2.56
CA PRO A 39 12.31 32.64 -2.32
C PRO A 39 11.57 32.99 -3.63
N LYS A 40 10.30 32.61 -3.64
CA LYS A 40 9.11 33.37 -4.09
C LYS A 40 8.96 33.76 -5.58
N SER A 41 7.88 33.23 -6.17
CA SER A 41 6.82 33.95 -6.92
C SER A 41 5.62 32.97 -6.98
N GLU A 42 4.49 33.19 -6.28
CA GLU A 42 3.29 33.88 -6.81
C GLU A 42 3.02 33.52 -8.27
N SER A 43 1.89 32.97 -8.70
CA SER A 43 0.57 32.73 -8.14
C SER A 43 -0.24 32.07 -9.26
N GLU A 44 -1.08 31.07 -8.99
CA GLU A 44 -2.36 30.96 -9.68
C GLU A 44 -3.28 29.98 -8.94
N SER A 45 -4.45 30.51 -8.62
CA SER A 45 -5.56 29.92 -7.89
C SER A 45 -6.33 28.94 -8.77
N ILE A 46 -6.55 27.72 -8.27
CA ILE A 46 -7.77 26.96 -8.58
C ILE A 46 -8.30 26.42 -7.26
N GLU A 47 -9.51 26.85 -6.93
CA GLU A 47 -10.33 26.35 -5.84
C GLU A 47 -10.66 24.88 -6.09
N GLU A 48 -10.34 24.00 -5.15
CA GLU A 48 -11.01 22.69 -5.09
C GLU A 48 -11.08 22.20 -3.63
N ASN A 49 -12.32 22.25 -3.14
CA ASN A 49 -12.99 21.42 -2.16
C ASN A 49 -12.16 20.77 -1.04
N GLN A 50 -12.30 21.33 0.16
CA GLN A 50 -11.76 20.81 1.41
C GLN A 50 -12.48 19.54 1.85
N GLN A 51 -11.81 18.38 1.74
CA GLN A 51 -12.03 17.26 2.66
C GLN A 51 -10.69 16.68 3.15
N ASN A 52 -10.23 17.29 4.24
CA ASN A 52 -9.64 16.65 5.41
C ASN A 52 -8.35 15.83 5.24
N THR A 53 -7.24 16.47 4.84
CA THR A 53 -5.91 16.02 5.26
C THR A 53 -5.52 16.76 6.54
N GLN A 54 -5.54 16.07 7.68
CA GLN A 54 -5.06 16.63 8.93
C GLN A 54 -3.56 16.93 8.83
N LEU A 55 -3.25 18.22 8.63
CA LEU A 55 -1.90 18.77 8.65
C LEU A 55 -1.32 18.66 10.07
N ASN A 56 -0.37 17.74 10.23
CA ASN A 56 0.49 17.62 11.39
C ASN A 56 1.72 18.53 11.25
N ASN A 57 1.59 19.78 11.70
CA ASN A 57 2.58 20.78 12.19
C ASN A 57 4.09 20.72 11.84
N ASN A 58 4.52 20.05 10.77
CA ASN A 58 5.91 20.05 10.28
C ASN A 58 6.02 19.98 8.74
N GLY A 59 4.92 20.23 8.02
CA GLY A 59 4.90 20.29 6.55
C GLY A 59 5.26 18.99 5.82
N MET A 60 5.41 17.88 6.56
CA MET A 60 5.74 16.56 6.01
C MET A 60 4.48 15.70 6.03
N ILE A 61 3.89 15.51 4.85
CA ILE A 61 2.81 14.53 4.65
C ILE A 61 3.41 13.15 4.93
N LYS A 62 2.88 12.47 5.94
CA LYS A 62 3.16 11.07 6.22
C LYS A 62 2.19 10.23 5.41
N ILE A 63 2.71 9.30 4.63
CA ILE A 63 1.91 8.36 3.83
C ILE A 63 2.27 6.93 4.20
N LEU A 64 1.26 6.08 4.32
CA LEU A 64 1.39 4.65 4.61
C LEU A 64 1.07 3.86 3.34
N VAL A 65 1.98 2.97 2.96
CA VAL A 65 1.86 2.17 1.73
C VAL A 65 2.02 0.70 2.06
N HIS A 66 1.08 -0.13 1.63
CA HIS A 66 1.15 -1.59 1.76
C HIS A 66 1.93 -2.16 0.57
N VAL A 67 3.02 -2.87 0.84
CA VAL A 67 3.79 -3.61 -0.17
C VAL A 67 3.67 -5.11 0.08
N ASP A 68 3.23 -5.87 -0.93
CA ASP A 68 3.04 -7.33 -0.86
C ASP A 68 3.56 -8.03 -2.15
N GLY A 69 3.60 -9.36 -2.14
CA GLY A 69 4.01 -10.19 -3.27
C GLY A 69 5.49 -10.61 -3.22
N ALA A 70 6.15 -10.58 -4.38
CA ALA A 70 7.53 -11.01 -4.59
C ALA A 70 8.57 -9.96 -4.12
N VAL A 71 8.43 -9.50 -2.87
CA VAL A 71 9.41 -8.67 -2.15
C VAL A 71 9.98 -9.43 -0.95
N GLU A 72 11.16 -9.03 -0.49
CA GLU A 72 11.84 -9.68 0.65
C GLU A 72 11.01 -9.62 1.94
N LYS A 73 10.46 -8.44 2.26
CA LYS A 73 9.70 -8.19 3.49
C LYS A 73 8.37 -7.51 3.14
N PRO A 74 7.30 -8.27 2.89
CA PRO A 74 5.96 -7.71 2.78
C PRO A 74 5.54 -6.96 4.05
N GLY A 75 4.76 -5.89 3.91
CA GLY A 75 4.28 -5.11 5.05
C GLY A 75 3.85 -3.69 4.70
N VAL A 76 3.51 -2.91 5.72
CA VAL A 76 3.13 -1.49 5.60
C VAL A 76 4.32 -0.61 5.93
N TYR A 77 4.58 0.38 5.07
CA TYR A 77 5.74 1.25 5.13
C TYR A 77 5.33 2.73 5.17
N GLU A 78 5.92 3.48 6.11
CA GLU A 78 5.72 4.93 6.25
C GLU A 78 6.70 5.72 5.39
N PHE A 79 6.23 6.69 4.62
CA PHE A 79 7.06 7.64 3.88
C PHE A 79 6.75 9.06 4.32
N THR A 80 7.75 9.92 4.26
CA THR A 80 7.61 11.36 4.49
C THR A 80 7.86 12.09 3.18
N GLY A 81 6.86 12.80 2.68
CA GLY A 81 6.94 13.53 1.41
C GLY A 81 6.63 12.67 0.19
N VAL A 82 7.18 13.05 -0.97
CA VAL A 82 6.91 12.38 -2.25
C VAL A 82 7.84 11.17 -2.40
N ALA A 83 7.26 9.99 -2.62
CA ALA A 83 7.98 8.76 -2.90
C ALA A 83 7.43 8.06 -4.16
N ARG A 84 8.15 7.06 -4.65
CA ARG A 84 7.76 6.24 -5.81
C ARG A 84 7.68 4.75 -5.45
N VAL A 85 7.07 3.96 -6.33
CA VAL A 85 6.92 2.51 -6.16
C VAL A 85 8.27 1.82 -5.89
N ILE A 86 9.32 2.23 -6.60
CA ILE A 86 10.67 1.71 -6.36
C ILE A 86 11.18 1.97 -4.94
N ASP A 87 10.84 3.12 -4.34
CA ASP A 87 11.25 3.46 -2.98
C ASP A 87 10.55 2.54 -1.97
N ALA A 88 9.28 2.20 -2.24
CA ALA A 88 8.52 1.26 -1.44
C ALA A 88 9.07 -0.16 -1.49
N ILE A 89 9.40 -0.64 -2.68
CA ILE A 89 10.03 -1.95 -2.89
C ILE A 89 11.40 -2.02 -2.20
N ASN A 90 12.22 -0.97 -2.32
CA ASN A 90 13.51 -0.91 -1.64
C ASN A 90 13.35 -0.94 -0.11
N LYS A 91 12.34 -0.23 0.42
CA LYS A 91 12.04 -0.24 1.85
C LYS A 91 11.53 -1.61 2.33
N ALA A 92 10.86 -2.34 1.45
CA ALA A 92 10.50 -3.75 1.62
C ALA A 92 11.68 -4.74 1.48
N GLY A 93 12.92 -4.25 1.37
CA GLY A 93 14.11 -5.08 1.29
C GLY A 93 14.49 -5.50 -0.14
N GLY A 94 13.78 -5.00 -1.15
CA GLY A 94 14.03 -5.32 -2.55
C GLY A 94 13.11 -6.43 -3.08
N LEU A 95 13.33 -6.76 -4.35
CA LEU A 95 12.60 -7.79 -5.09
C LEU A 95 13.21 -9.17 -4.82
N LYS A 96 12.35 -10.19 -4.76
CA LYS A 96 12.79 -11.60 -4.81
C LYS A 96 13.21 -11.98 -6.23
N GLU A 97 13.99 -13.05 -6.38
CA GLU A 97 14.45 -13.54 -7.69
C GLU A 97 13.30 -13.89 -8.64
N GLU A 98 12.19 -14.37 -8.09
CA GLU A 98 10.98 -14.74 -8.83
C GLU A 98 10.09 -13.55 -9.22
N ALA A 99 10.46 -12.31 -8.91
CA ALA A 99 9.63 -11.13 -9.16
C ALA A 99 9.57 -10.75 -10.66
N ASP A 100 8.37 -10.47 -11.16
CA ASP A 100 8.16 -9.93 -12.51
C ASP A 100 8.00 -8.40 -12.47
N THR A 101 9.09 -7.71 -12.79
CA THR A 101 9.09 -6.24 -12.86
C THR A 101 8.48 -5.69 -14.15
N SER A 102 8.29 -6.51 -15.18
CA SER A 102 7.73 -6.06 -16.47
C SER A 102 6.27 -5.61 -16.35
N LYS A 103 5.61 -5.98 -15.25
CA LYS A 103 4.20 -5.71 -14.95
C LYS A 103 3.99 -4.54 -14.00
N ILE A 104 5.05 -3.87 -13.57
CA ILE A 104 4.98 -2.81 -12.54
C ILE A 104 5.57 -1.51 -13.08
N ASN A 105 4.88 -0.39 -12.86
CA ASN A 105 5.46 0.93 -13.08
C ASN A 105 6.24 1.39 -11.85
N LEU A 106 7.52 1.01 -11.77
CA LEU A 106 8.43 1.38 -10.67
C LEU A 106 8.59 2.90 -10.47
N ALA A 107 8.34 3.68 -11.53
CA ALA A 107 8.48 5.13 -11.53
C ALA A 107 7.22 5.87 -11.01
N LEU A 108 6.12 5.17 -10.77
CA LEU A 108 4.86 5.75 -10.32
C LEU A 108 5.03 6.39 -8.94
N LYS A 109 4.49 7.60 -8.75
CA LYS A 109 4.43 8.26 -7.44
C LYS A 109 3.44 7.51 -6.57
N ILE A 110 3.79 7.33 -5.30
CA ILE A 110 2.91 6.69 -4.32
C ILE A 110 2.19 7.78 -3.51
N LYS A 111 0.93 7.52 -3.20
CA LYS A 111 0.07 8.33 -2.34
C LYS A 111 -0.26 7.55 -1.06
N ASP A 112 -0.89 8.24 -0.12
CA ASP A 112 -1.38 7.58 1.09
C ASP A 112 -2.36 6.46 0.74
N GLU A 113 -2.35 5.42 1.57
CA GLU A 113 -3.21 4.24 1.44
C GLU A 113 -2.96 3.39 0.18
N ASP A 114 -1.91 3.66 -0.59
CA ASP A 114 -1.57 2.86 -1.76
C ASP A 114 -1.26 1.41 -1.39
N PHE A 115 -1.66 0.51 -2.29
CA PHE A 115 -1.21 -0.88 -2.27
C PHE A 115 -0.37 -1.18 -3.51
N ILE A 116 0.82 -1.72 -3.26
CA ILE A 116 1.78 -2.17 -4.26
C ILE A 116 1.93 -3.69 -4.15
N TYR A 117 1.47 -4.41 -5.16
CA TYR A 117 1.77 -5.83 -5.33
C TYR A 117 2.86 -6.04 -6.35
N VAL A 118 3.85 -6.87 -6.00
CA VAL A 118 4.89 -7.32 -6.92
C VAL A 118 4.56 -8.76 -7.36
N PRO A 119 4.14 -8.99 -8.62
CA PRO A 119 3.85 -10.33 -9.09
C PRO A 119 5.10 -11.20 -9.26
N LYS A 120 4.87 -12.51 -9.34
CA LYS A 120 5.89 -13.48 -9.72
C LYS A 120 5.96 -13.64 -11.25
N LEU A 121 7.08 -14.15 -11.74
CA LEU A 121 7.23 -14.56 -13.14
C LEU A 121 6.15 -15.57 -13.53
N GLY A 122 5.38 -15.24 -14.56
CA GLY A 122 4.27 -16.06 -15.05
C GLY A 122 2.97 -15.93 -14.25
N GLU A 123 2.92 -15.07 -13.23
CA GLU A 123 1.69 -14.75 -12.53
C GLU A 123 0.82 -13.81 -13.39
N GLU A 124 -0.37 -14.27 -13.75
CA GLU A 124 -1.36 -13.42 -14.42
C GLU A 124 -2.04 -12.48 -13.42
N VAL A 125 -1.54 -11.25 -13.36
CA VAL A 125 -2.24 -10.14 -12.72
C VAL A 125 -3.18 -9.53 -13.74
N ALA A 126 -4.48 -9.51 -13.45
CA ALA A 126 -5.44 -8.73 -14.22
C ALA A 126 -5.13 -7.24 -14.04
N ILE A 127 -4.30 -6.68 -14.92
CA ILE A 127 -4.00 -5.24 -14.94
C ILE A 127 -5.20 -4.55 -15.61
N SER A 128 -6.16 -4.08 -14.82
CA SER A 128 -7.17 -3.13 -15.29
C SER A 128 -6.48 -1.81 -15.63
N ASN A 129 -6.51 -1.42 -16.89
CA ASN A 129 -5.80 -0.26 -17.45
C ASN A 129 -6.35 1.12 -17.02
N ASN A 130 -7.11 1.20 -15.93
CA ASN A 130 -7.62 2.46 -15.40
C ASN A 130 -7.21 2.59 -13.93
N ASN A 131 -6.15 3.37 -13.69
CA ASN A 131 -5.61 3.75 -12.37
C ASN A 131 -5.26 2.58 -11.45
N GLN A 132 -4.02 2.13 -11.65
CA GLN A 132 -3.27 1.10 -10.94
C GLN A 132 -3.24 1.33 -9.42
N SER A 133 -4.16 0.69 -8.70
CA SER A 133 -3.83 0.02 -7.43
C SER A 133 -3.50 -1.42 -7.80
N LEU A 134 -2.29 -1.87 -7.51
CA LEU A 134 -1.83 -3.21 -7.84
C LEU A 134 -2.43 -4.21 -6.85
N VAL A 135 -3.75 -4.30 -6.74
CA VAL A 135 -4.43 -5.46 -6.17
C VAL A 135 -5.79 -5.60 -6.78
N SER A 136 -5.99 -6.67 -7.52
CA SER A 136 -7.35 -7.15 -7.74
C SER A 136 -7.48 -8.66 -7.63
N ASN A 137 -6.40 -9.45 -7.66
CA ASN A 137 -6.56 -10.91 -7.61
C ASN A 137 -6.54 -11.54 -6.20
N LYS A 138 -6.33 -10.76 -5.13
CA LYS A 138 -6.64 -11.16 -3.74
C LYS A 138 -7.72 -10.28 -3.07
N LEU A 139 -8.27 -9.31 -3.81
CA LEU A 139 -9.35 -8.40 -3.38
C LEU A 139 -10.69 -8.64 -4.09
N ASN A 140 -10.85 -9.69 -4.89
CA ASN A 140 -12.18 -10.09 -5.41
C ASN A 140 -13.19 -10.46 -4.30
N ASN A 141 -12.79 -10.39 -3.02
CA ASN A 141 -13.64 -10.48 -1.83
C ASN A 141 -13.78 -9.16 -1.04
N TYR A 142 -13.13 -8.07 -1.45
CA TYR A 142 -13.27 -6.75 -0.82
C TYR A 142 -14.10 -5.76 -1.67
N ASP A 143 -14.24 -6.01 -2.97
CA ASP A 143 -15.27 -5.32 -3.78
C ASP A 143 -16.67 -5.93 -3.57
N LYS A 144 -16.74 -7.12 -2.97
CA LYS A 144 -17.99 -7.78 -2.67
C LYS A 144 -18.48 -7.43 -1.28
N ILE A 145 -19.75 -7.08 -1.20
CA ILE A 145 -20.40 -6.66 0.02
C ILE A 145 -20.88 -7.90 0.77
N ASN A 146 -20.39 -8.09 2.00
CA ASN A 146 -20.86 -9.18 2.84
C ASN A 146 -22.27 -8.87 3.39
N ILE A 147 -23.28 -9.64 2.98
CA ILE A 147 -24.68 -9.38 3.32
C ILE A 147 -25.00 -9.61 4.81
N ASN A 148 -24.16 -10.36 5.52
CA ASN A 148 -24.29 -10.62 6.95
C ASN A 148 -23.67 -9.53 7.83
N THR A 149 -22.64 -8.82 7.35
CA THR A 149 -21.91 -7.82 8.15
C THR A 149 -22.01 -6.39 7.63
N ALA A 150 -22.35 -6.21 6.36
CA ALA A 150 -22.35 -4.89 5.72
C ALA A 150 -23.32 -3.93 6.40
N ASN A 151 -22.94 -2.67 6.43
CA ASN A 151 -23.75 -1.57 6.94
C ASN A 151 -24.76 -1.09 5.89
N LEU A 152 -25.65 -0.18 6.29
CA LEU A 152 -26.73 0.33 5.44
C LEU A 152 -26.21 0.96 4.14
N SER A 153 -25.15 1.77 4.23
CA SER A 153 -24.58 2.49 3.09
C SER A 153 -23.94 1.52 2.10
N GLU A 154 -23.18 0.55 2.62
CA GLU A 154 -22.57 -0.51 1.80
C GLU A 154 -23.64 -1.30 1.04
N LEU A 155 -24.68 -1.77 1.72
CA LEU A 155 -25.79 -2.49 1.07
C LEU A 155 -26.55 -1.63 0.06
N ALA A 156 -26.71 -0.34 0.34
CA ALA A 156 -27.39 0.62 -0.55
C ALA A 156 -26.55 1.01 -1.78
N SER A 157 -25.27 0.64 -1.82
CA SER A 157 -24.42 0.84 -3.01
C SER A 157 -24.62 -0.25 -4.07
N LEU A 158 -25.27 -1.37 -3.73
CA LEU A 158 -25.53 -2.47 -4.66
C LEU A 158 -26.51 -2.06 -5.75
N ASN A 159 -26.26 -2.53 -6.97
CA ASN A 159 -27.08 -2.23 -8.13
C ASN A 159 -28.56 -2.64 -7.90
N GLY A 160 -29.46 -1.64 -7.86
CA GLY A 160 -30.88 -1.87 -7.66
C GLY A 160 -31.32 -2.08 -6.20
N ILE A 161 -30.42 -1.85 -5.24
CA ILE A 161 -30.70 -1.84 -3.80
C ILE A 161 -30.52 -0.42 -3.28
N GLY A 162 -31.63 0.29 -3.05
CA GLY A 162 -31.58 1.57 -2.33
C GLY A 162 -31.68 1.38 -0.81
N GLU A 163 -31.55 2.48 -0.05
CA GLU A 163 -31.61 2.49 1.42
C GLU A 163 -32.79 1.69 2.00
N ALA A 164 -33.99 1.82 1.41
CA ALA A 164 -35.18 1.11 1.88
C ALA A 164 -35.11 -0.42 1.72
N LEU A 165 -34.33 -0.93 0.76
CA LEU A 165 -34.08 -2.36 0.58
C LEU A 165 -32.89 -2.81 1.42
N ALA A 166 -31.83 -2.00 1.49
CA ALA A 166 -30.70 -2.24 2.38
C ALA A 166 -31.15 -2.41 3.83
N GLN A 167 -32.03 -1.53 4.30
CA GLN A 167 -32.62 -1.65 5.65
C GLN A 167 -33.40 -2.95 5.82
N ARG A 168 -34.17 -3.38 4.80
CA ARG A 168 -34.90 -4.66 4.85
C ARG A 168 -33.96 -5.87 4.92
N ILE A 169 -32.78 -5.82 4.31
CA ILE A 169 -31.77 -6.88 4.42
C ILE A 169 -31.26 -6.95 5.86
N ILE A 170 -30.96 -5.80 6.47
CA ILE A 170 -30.52 -5.70 7.87
C ILE A 170 -31.61 -6.20 8.82
N ASP A 171 -32.85 -5.76 8.63
CA ASP A 171 -33.99 -6.19 9.44
C ASP A 171 -34.20 -7.70 9.34
N TYR A 172 -34.11 -8.25 8.12
CA TYR A 172 -34.24 -9.69 7.89
C TYR A 172 -33.18 -10.48 8.66
N ARG A 173 -31.89 -10.12 8.56
CA ARG A 173 -30.82 -10.85 9.26
C ARG A 173 -30.87 -10.67 10.78
N ASN A 174 -31.43 -9.57 11.27
CA ASN A 174 -31.62 -9.35 12.70
C ASN A 174 -32.78 -10.19 13.27
N ILE A 175 -33.85 -10.38 12.50
CA ILE A 175 -35.04 -11.15 12.93
C ILE A 175 -34.85 -12.65 12.73
N HIS A 176 -34.27 -13.05 11.59
CA HIS A 176 -34.18 -14.45 11.17
C HIS A 176 -32.78 -15.06 11.36
N GLY A 177 -31.80 -14.25 11.76
CA GLY A 177 -30.39 -14.65 11.82
C GLY A 177 -29.66 -14.45 10.48
N PRO A 178 -28.34 -14.66 10.46
CA PRO A 178 -27.53 -14.48 9.25
C PRO A 178 -27.94 -15.42 8.13
N PHE A 179 -27.76 -14.98 6.89
CA PHE A 179 -27.95 -15.78 5.68
C PHE A 179 -26.93 -16.92 5.65
N SER A 180 -27.42 -18.15 5.42
CA SER A 180 -26.58 -19.36 5.42
C SER A 180 -26.01 -19.69 4.04
N ASN A 181 -26.58 -19.10 2.99
CA ASN A 181 -26.07 -19.15 1.62
C ASN A 181 -26.49 -17.87 0.89
N ILE A 182 -25.91 -17.62 -0.29
CA ILE A 182 -26.16 -16.38 -1.04
C ILE A 182 -27.59 -16.28 -1.58
N ASP A 183 -28.21 -17.40 -1.93
CA ASP A 183 -29.58 -17.44 -2.47
C ASP A 183 -30.63 -17.05 -1.43
N ASP A 184 -30.33 -17.20 -0.14
CA ASP A 184 -31.24 -16.87 0.95
C ASP A 184 -31.63 -15.40 0.98
N ILE A 185 -30.83 -14.51 0.37
CA ILE A 185 -31.19 -13.09 0.23
C ILE A 185 -32.50 -12.87 -0.55
N LYS A 186 -32.91 -13.84 -1.39
CA LYS A 186 -34.19 -13.81 -2.11
C LYS A 186 -35.41 -13.91 -1.19
N ARG A 187 -35.23 -14.30 0.08
CA ARG A 187 -36.30 -14.30 1.09
C ARG A 187 -36.61 -12.89 1.60
N VAL A 188 -35.75 -11.91 1.33
CA VAL A 188 -35.98 -10.51 1.68
C VAL A 188 -37.05 -9.91 0.77
N LYS A 189 -38.11 -9.36 1.36
CA LYS A 189 -39.22 -8.76 0.61
C LYS A 189 -38.74 -7.66 -0.34
N GLY A 190 -38.91 -7.91 -1.64
CA GLY A 190 -38.53 -6.99 -2.71
C GLY A 190 -37.19 -7.29 -3.38
N ILE A 191 -36.52 -8.39 -3.01
CA ILE A 191 -35.37 -8.99 -3.70
C ILE A 191 -35.83 -10.30 -4.32
N GLY A 192 -36.31 -10.25 -5.57
CA GLY A 192 -36.61 -11.45 -6.36
C GLY A 192 -35.45 -11.81 -7.28
N ASP A 193 -35.61 -12.85 -8.10
CA ASP A 193 -34.57 -13.39 -8.98
C ASP A 193 -33.89 -12.30 -9.82
N LYS A 194 -34.66 -11.38 -10.41
CA LYS A 194 -34.10 -10.28 -11.22
C LYS A 194 -33.10 -9.41 -10.46
N LYS A 195 -33.39 -9.09 -9.19
CA LYS A 195 -32.48 -8.26 -8.38
C LYS A 195 -31.33 -9.07 -7.85
N PHE A 196 -31.58 -10.30 -7.43
CA PHE A 196 -30.52 -11.22 -7.04
C PHE A 196 -29.49 -11.38 -8.16
N GLU A 197 -29.92 -11.65 -9.39
CA GLU A 197 -29.04 -11.75 -10.56
C GLU A 197 -28.22 -10.49 -10.82
N ALA A 198 -28.79 -9.31 -10.52
CA ALA A 198 -28.10 -8.03 -10.69
C ALA A 198 -26.98 -7.80 -9.64
N ILE A 199 -27.05 -8.45 -8.48
CA ILE A 199 -26.11 -8.22 -7.37
C ILE A 199 -25.27 -9.45 -7.02
N LYS A 200 -25.60 -10.66 -7.50
CA LYS A 200 -25.00 -11.94 -7.06
C LYS A 200 -23.48 -12.00 -7.21
N ASN A 201 -22.92 -11.23 -8.16
CA ASN A 201 -21.49 -11.17 -8.39
C ASN A 201 -20.79 -10.17 -7.46
N ASP A 202 -21.55 -9.27 -6.85
CA ASP A 202 -21.08 -8.15 -6.01
C ASP A 202 -21.31 -8.41 -4.51
N ILE A 203 -21.81 -9.60 -4.15
CA ILE A 203 -22.12 -9.96 -2.76
C ILE A 203 -21.46 -11.26 -2.32
N ILE A 204 -21.18 -11.35 -1.02
CA ILE A 204 -20.76 -12.56 -0.27
C ILE A 204 -21.63 -12.68 0.99
N PHE A 205 -21.56 -13.81 1.69
CA PHE A 205 -22.32 -14.05 2.93
C PHE A 205 -21.38 -14.56 4.04
#